data_AF-A0A7L5YE95-F1
#
_entry.id   AF-A0A7L5YE95-F1
#
_cell.length_a   1.000
_cell.length_b   1.000
_cell.length_c   1.000
_cell.angle_alpha   90.00
_cell.angle_beta   90.00
_cell.angle_gamma   90.00
#
_symmetry.space_group_name_H-M   'P 1'
#
loop_
_entity.id
_entity.type
_entity.pdbx_description
1 polymer ?
#
loop_
_entity_poly.entity_id
_entity_poly.type
_entity_poly.pdbx_seq_one_letter_code
_entity_poly.pdbx_strand_id
1 'polypeptide(L)'
;MTTKRTSRTSAKSVPSLRPHVLVLHGPNLNLLGSREPKHYGLATLDDINRALVSLGEASGAHVETFQHNHEGALIDRLHDAARDHVDFIVINPAAYTHTSVALRDALAATAIPFVEVHLSNIHARESFRHHSYFSDLAVGVVSGLGAHGYELALEYALRHLQNRTPMDLRKLKKLIDLVEASGIAELEITEGEEKVRIAKSIASAPMMMAHAPQMIQTAAPVAALPVAAPVEDAVPEGHVVRSPMVGTFYRAPAPGSKNFAEVGQNVNAGDTLCIIEAMKLLNEIEADQGGVIKAILVENGQPVEYGEPLFVIA
;
A
#
# COMPACT_ATOMS: atom_id res chain seq x y z
N MET A 1 44.27 -18.79 8.60
CA MET A 1 43.51 -18.81 7.33
C MET A 1 42.05 -18.55 7.66
N THR A 2 41.64 -17.29 7.56
CA THR A 2 40.31 -16.79 7.93
C THR A 2 39.44 -16.75 6.66
N THR A 3 38.48 -17.66 6.58
CA THR A 3 37.59 -17.79 5.42
C THR A 3 36.52 -16.70 5.45
N LYS A 4 36.55 -15.76 4.49
CA LYS A 4 35.52 -14.74 4.29
C LYS A 4 34.17 -15.41 4.00
N ARG A 5 33.18 -15.22 4.89
CA ARG A 5 31.75 -15.46 4.59
C ARG A 5 31.26 -14.33 3.68
N THR A 6 30.96 -14.65 2.43
CA THR A 6 30.20 -13.79 1.53
C THR A 6 28.74 -13.76 2.00
N SER A 7 28.28 -12.60 2.47
CA SER A 7 26.86 -12.36 2.76
C SER A 7 26.08 -12.34 1.45
N ARG A 8 25.18 -13.31 1.28
CA ARG A 8 24.13 -13.24 0.27
C ARG A 8 23.16 -12.15 0.72
N THR A 9 23.10 -11.04 -0.02
CA THR A 9 22.04 -10.05 0.10
C THR A 9 20.71 -10.77 -0.16
N SER A 10 19.90 -10.96 0.88
CA SER A 10 18.54 -11.47 0.74
C SER A 10 17.76 -10.46 -0.09
N ALA A 11 17.30 -10.89 -1.27
CA ALA A 11 16.30 -10.13 -2.02
C ALA A 11 15.13 -9.86 -1.08
N LYS A 12 14.88 -8.58 -0.76
CA LYS A 12 13.69 -8.18 0.01
C LYS A 12 12.48 -8.66 -0.78
N SER A 13 11.75 -9.62 -0.24
CA SER A 13 10.49 -10.09 -0.82
C SER A 13 9.54 -8.90 -0.89
N VAL A 14 9.06 -8.58 -2.09
CA VAL A 14 7.90 -7.71 -2.28
C VAL A 14 6.78 -8.26 -1.40
N PRO A 15 6.16 -7.48 -0.49
CA PRO A 15 5.06 -7.99 0.30
C PRO A 15 3.98 -8.45 -0.65
N SER A 16 3.64 -9.74 -0.61
CA SER A 16 2.46 -10.24 -1.29
C SER A 16 1.26 -9.67 -0.55
N LEU A 17 0.79 -8.47 -0.92
CA LEU A 17 -0.46 -7.91 -0.41
C LEU A 17 -1.62 -8.67 -1.06
N ARG A 18 -1.87 -9.87 -0.55
CA ARG A 18 -3.07 -10.65 -0.84
C ARG A 18 -4.23 -9.87 -0.22
N PRO A 19 -5.17 -9.30 -1.01
CA PRO A 19 -6.26 -8.50 -0.45
C PRO A 19 -7.02 -9.28 0.63
N HIS A 20 -7.29 -8.68 1.78
CA HIS A 20 -7.99 -9.31 2.90
C HIS A 20 -9.42 -8.78 3.00
N VAL A 21 -10.40 -9.66 2.75
CA VAL A 21 -11.82 -9.35 2.84
C VAL A 21 -12.44 -10.08 4.02
N LEU A 22 -13.15 -9.37 4.88
CA LEU A 22 -13.94 -9.95 5.95
C LEU A 22 -15.41 -10.06 5.54
N VAL A 23 -15.98 -11.26 5.62
CA VAL A 23 -17.40 -11.50 5.44
C VAL A 23 -18.06 -11.67 6.81
N LEU A 24 -18.95 -10.75 7.16
CA LEU A 24 -19.56 -10.68 8.48
C LEU A 24 -21.06 -11.00 8.41
N HIS A 25 -21.50 -11.94 9.24
CA HIS A 25 -22.87 -12.45 9.25
C HIS A 25 -23.53 -12.19 10.60
N GLY A 26 -24.65 -11.46 10.55
CA GLY A 26 -25.46 -11.13 11.70
C GLY A 26 -26.29 -12.29 12.25
N PRO A 27 -27.26 -11.97 13.12
CA PRO A 27 -27.99 -12.97 13.88
C PRO A 27 -28.87 -13.87 13.01
N ASN A 28 -29.06 -15.10 13.47
CA ASN A 28 -29.90 -16.16 12.89
C ASN A 28 -29.43 -16.73 11.54
N LEU A 29 -28.40 -16.17 10.90
CA LEU A 29 -27.88 -16.71 9.64
C LEU A 29 -27.23 -18.09 9.81
N ASN A 30 -26.80 -18.44 11.02
CA ASN A 30 -26.36 -19.80 11.36
C ASN A 30 -27.47 -20.86 11.20
N LEU A 31 -28.74 -20.46 11.07
CA LEU A 31 -29.88 -21.37 10.91
C LEU A 31 -30.24 -21.62 9.43
N LEU A 32 -29.52 -21.04 8.47
CA LEU A 32 -29.73 -21.27 7.04
C LEU A 32 -29.67 -22.77 6.69
N GLY A 33 -30.47 -23.18 5.72
CA GLY A 33 -30.66 -24.59 5.33
C GLY A 33 -31.63 -25.38 6.22
N SER A 34 -31.81 -25.00 7.50
CA SER A 34 -32.75 -25.65 8.42
C SER A 34 -34.08 -24.90 8.59
N ARG A 35 -34.07 -23.57 8.43
CA ARG A 35 -35.22 -22.69 8.68
C ARG A 35 -35.77 -22.08 7.39
N GLU A 36 -37.10 -22.12 7.26
CA GLU A 36 -37.85 -21.45 6.19
C GLU A 36 -37.23 -21.63 4.77
N PRO A 37 -36.96 -22.87 4.32
CA PRO A 37 -36.21 -23.13 3.09
C PRO A 37 -36.85 -22.55 1.82
N LYS A 38 -38.14 -22.22 1.86
CA LYS A 38 -38.83 -21.52 0.76
C LYS A 38 -38.37 -20.07 0.56
N HIS A 39 -37.88 -19.40 1.61
CA HIS A 39 -37.44 -18.01 1.55
C HIS A 39 -35.93 -17.86 1.38
N TYR A 40 -35.15 -18.80 1.91
CA TYR A 40 -33.68 -18.71 1.93
C TYR A 40 -32.96 -19.80 1.13
N GLY A 41 -33.69 -20.77 0.58
CA GLY A 41 -33.12 -21.93 -0.10
C GLY A 41 -32.63 -23.01 0.85
N LEU A 42 -31.98 -24.03 0.28
CA LEU A 42 -31.40 -25.16 1.03
C LEU A 42 -29.92 -24.96 1.38
N ALA A 43 -29.28 -23.93 0.82
CA ALA A 43 -27.88 -23.63 1.11
C ALA A 43 -27.70 -23.25 2.57
N THR A 44 -26.75 -23.88 3.24
CA THR A 44 -26.35 -23.53 4.61
C THR A 44 -25.42 -22.32 4.58
N LEU A 45 -25.22 -21.68 5.73
CA LEU A 45 -24.23 -20.60 5.84
C LEU A 45 -22.82 -21.11 5.54
N ASP A 46 -22.52 -22.35 5.92
CA ASP A 46 -21.24 -23.00 5.69
C ASP A 46 -20.98 -23.26 4.20
N ASP A 47 -22.03 -23.57 3.41
CA ASP A 47 -21.93 -23.63 1.95
C ASP A 47 -21.58 -22.27 1.34
N ILE A 48 -22.22 -21.20 1.81
CA ILE A 48 -21.94 -19.83 1.36
C ILE A 48 -20.49 -19.46 1.70
N ASN A 49 -20.04 -19.74 2.93
CA ASN A 49 -18.69 -19.44 3.37
C ASN A 49 -17.64 -20.14 2.51
N ARG A 50 -17.80 -21.45 2.26
CA ARG A 50 -16.91 -22.21 1.38
C ARG A 50 -16.84 -21.63 -0.03
N ALA A 51 -17.99 -21.25 -0.59
CA ALA A 51 -18.05 -20.67 -1.92
C ALA A 51 -17.29 -19.34 -2.00
N LEU A 52 -17.45 -18.46 -1.00
CA LEU A 52 -16.77 -17.17 -0.94
C LEU A 52 -15.26 -17.31 -0.71
N VAL A 53 -14.84 -18.22 0.17
CA VAL A 53 -13.41 -18.52 0.37
C VAL A 53 -12.79 -19.04 -0.92
N SER A 54 -13.45 -19.98 -1.60
CA SER A 54 -12.98 -20.53 -2.87
C SER A 54 -12.90 -19.45 -3.96
N LEU A 55 -13.89 -18.55 -4.05
CA LEU A 55 -13.91 -17.42 -4.99
C LEU A 55 -12.78 -16.43 -4.70
N GLY A 56 -12.54 -16.13 -3.42
CA GLY A 56 -11.43 -15.31 -2.97
C GLY A 56 -10.08 -15.91 -3.34
N GLU A 57 -9.86 -17.19 -3.02
CA GLU A 57 -8.65 -17.93 -3.38
C GLU A 57 -8.39 -17.93 -4.88
N ALA A 58 -9.41 -18.24 -5.68
CA ALA A 58 -9.31 -18.20 -7.15
C ALA A 58 -8.96 -16.81 -7.68
N SER A 59 -9.31 -15.76 -6.93
CA SER A 59 -9.04 -14.36 -7.27
C SER A 59 -7.77 -13.80 -6.62
N GLY A 60 -7.01 -14.62 -5.88
CA GLY A 60 -5.79 -14.19 -5.20
C GLY A 60 -6.03 -13.31 -3.97
N ALA A 61 -7.15 -13.47 -3.27
CA ALA A 61 -7.53 -12.73 -2.06
C ALA A 61 -7.73 -13.68 -0.88
N HIS A 62 -7.47 -13.19 0.34
CA HIS A 62 -7.78 -13.87 1.59
C HIS A 62 -9.18 -13.46 2.01
N VAL A 63 -10.08 -14.44 2.15
CA VAL A 63 -11.45 -14.20 2.59
C VAL A 63 -11.61 -14.89 3.93
N GLU A 64 -11.97 -14.11 4.94
CA GLU A 64 -12.29 -14.59 6.27
C GLU A 64 -13.79 -14.44 6.50
N THR A 65 -14.42 -15.40 7.18
CA THR A 65 -15.86 -15.37 7.48
C THR A 65 -16.08 -15.38 8.98
N PHE A 66 -16.98 -14.53 9.48
CA PHE A 66 -17.35 -14.47 10.89
C PHE A 66 -18.86 -14.34 11.06
N GLN A 67 -19.46 -15.20 11.89
CA GLN A 67 -20.88 -15.13 12.23
C GLN A 67 -21.05 -15.03 13.74
N HIS A 68 -21.94 -14.15 14.19
CA HIS A 68 -22.38 -14.16 15.57
C HIS A 68 -23.79 -13.62 15.76
N ASN A 69 -24.46 -14.08 16.81
CA ASN A 69 -25.82 -13.64 17.16
C ASN A 69 -25.85 -12.44 18.10
N HIS A 70 -24.75 -12.14 18.78
CA HIS A 70 -24.63 -11.01 19.69
C HIS A 70 -23.97 -9.82 19.00
N GLU A 71 -24.64 -8.68 19.03
CA GLU A 71 -24.17 -7.40 18.49
C GLU A 71 -22.76 -7.04 18.97
N GLY A 72 -22.47 -7.15 20.27
CA GLY A 72 -21.15 -6.83 20.84
C GLY A 72 -20.01 -7.64 20.20
N ALA A 73 -20.21 -8.92 19.91
CA ALA A 73 -19.18 -9.73 19.27
C ALA A 73 -18.92 -9.33 17.80
N LEU A 74 -19.95 -8.84 17.10
CA LEU A 74 -19.79 -8.31 15.75
C LEU A 74 -19.01 -6.98 15.79
N ILE A 75 -19.30 -6.13 16.77
CA ILE A 75 -18.56 -4.89 17.03
C ILE A 75 -17.09 -5.18 17.35
N ASP A 76 -16.83 -6.13 18.25
CA ASP A 76 -15.46 -6.52 18.61
C ASP A 76 -14.69 -7.04 17.39
N ARG A 77 -15.33 -7.88 16.57
CA ARG A 77 -14.72 -8.36 15.32
C ARG A 77 -14.42 -7.21 14.35
N LEU A 78 -15.27 -6.19 14.25
CA LEU A 78 -14.97 -5.01 13.42
C LEU A 78 -13.75 -4.25 13.94
N HIS A 79 -13.64 -4.05 15.25
CA HIS A 79 -12.45 -3.42 15.84
C HIS A 79 -11.18 -4.24 15.59
N ASP A 80 -11.27 -5.58 15.66
CA ASP A 80 -10.17 -6.46 15.26
C ASP A 80 -9.82 -6.31 13.77
N ALA A 81 -10.81 -6.16 12.89
CA ALA A 81 -10.60 -6.02 11.45
C ALA A 81 -9.69 -4.83 11.10
N ALA A 82 -9.82 -3.72 11.82
CA ALA A 82 -8.94 -2.56 11.66
C ALA A 82 -7.49 -2.86 12.08
N ARG A 83 -7.29 -3.71 13.11
CA ARG A 83 -5.96 -4.16 13.55
C ARG A 83 -5.34 -5.19 12.61
N ASP A 84 -6.16 -6.07 12.07
CA ASP A 84 -5.76 -7.16 11.18
C ASP A 84 -5.47 -6.70 9.74
N HIS A 85 -5.62 -5.40 9.46
CA HIS A 85 -5.49 -4.80 8.12
C HIS A 85 -6.47 -5.42 7.10
N VAL A 86 -7.72 -5.61 7.50
CA VAL A 86 -8.81 -5.95 6.57
C VAL A 86 -9.02 -4.78 5.61
N ASP A 87 -8.99 -5.06 4.31
CA ASP A 87 -9.08 -4.07 3.25
C ASP A 87 -10.53 -3.72 2.89
N PHE A 88 -11.46 -4.68 3.07
CA PHE A 88 -12.87 -4.53 2.69
C PHE A 88 -13.78 -5.46 3.51
N ILE A 89 -15.03 -5.04 3.74
CA ILE A 89 -16.03 -5.84 4.45
C ILE A 89 -17.22 -6.16 3.53
N VAL A 90 -17.67 -7.41 3.54
CA VAL A 90 -18.99 -7.81 3.03
C VAL A 90 -19.85 -8.17 4.23
N ILE A 91 -20.88 -7.40 4.52
CA ILE A 91 -21.69 -7.58 5.74
C ILE A 91 -23.14 -7.90 5.39
N ASN A 92 -23.67 -8.95 6.00
CA ASN A 92 -25.12 -9.14 6.12
C ASN A 92 -25.50 -8.97 7.59
N PRO A 93 -25.97 -7.79 8.01
CA PRO A 93 -26.30 -7.52 9.40
C PRO A 93 -27.60 -8.22 9.84
N ALA A 94 -28.31 -8.88 8.92
CA ALA A 94 -29.59 -9.51 9.17
C ALA A 94 -30.56 -8.55 9.90
N ALA A 95 -31.13 -8.97 11.02
CA ALA A 95 -32.07 -8.15 11.78
C ALA A 95 -31.46 -6.85 12.32
N TYR A 96 -30.14 -6.84 12.60
CA TYR A 96 -29.47 -5.65 13.15
C TYR A 96 -29.43 -4.49 12.19
N THR A 97 -29.61 -4.74 10.89
CA THR A 97 -29.72 -3.69 9.89
C THR A 97 -30.79 -2.64 10.25
N HIS A 98 -31.86 -3.06 10.92
CA HIS A 98 -33.01 -2.22 11.25
C HIS A 98 -32.94 -1.60 12.64
N THR A 99 -31.94 -1.93 13.46
CA THR A 99 -31.94 -1.56 14.90
C THR A 99 -30.60 -1.09 15.43
N SER A 100 -29.49 -1.53 14.86
CA SER A 100 -28.17 -1.39 15.47
C SER A 100 -27.46 -0.11 15.01
N VAL A 101 -27.63 0.94 15.79
CA VAL A 101 -26.81 2.16 15.68
C VAL A 101 -25.38 1.88 16.16
N ALA A 102 -25.19 1.01 17.16
CA ALA A 102 -23.86 0.72 17.69
C ALA A 102 -22.95 0.00 16.68
N LEU A 103 -23.47 -0.98 15.92
CA LEU A 103 -22.69 -1.65 14.88
C LEU A 103 -22.44 -0.74 13.67
N ARG A 104 -23.40 0.15 13.35
CA ARG A 104 -23.21 1.21 12.34
C ARG A 104 -22.03 2.11 12.73
N ASP A 105 -22.00 2.60 13.96
CA ASP A 105 -20.96 3.51 14.43
C ASP A 105 -19.60 2.80 14.52
N ALA A 106 -19.58 1.50 14.85
CA ALA A 106 -18.37 0.68 14.77
C ALA A 106 -17.82 0.61 13.33
N LEU A 107 -18.66 0.34 12.32
CA LEU A 107 -18.25 0.38 10.91
C LEU A 107 -17.66 1.74 10.53
N ALA A 108 -18.36 2.83 10.89
CA ALA A 108 -17.89 4.19 10.63
C ALA A 108 -16.53 4.47 11.28
N ALA A 109 -16.31 4.02 12.51
CA ALA A 109 -15.05 4.20 13.24
C ALA A 109 -13.87 3.44 12.62
N THR A 110 -14.10 2.26 12.06
CA THR A 110 -13.03 1.50 11.36
C THR A 110 -12.62 2.10 10.03
N ALA A 111 -13.51 2.88 9.39
CA ALA A 111 -13.33 3.44 8.04
C ALA A 111 -12.99 2.41 6.94
N ILE A 112 -13.26 1.12 7.19
CA ILE A 112 -13.09 0.05 6.20
C ILE A 112 -14.30 0.10 5.26
N PRO A 113 -14.11 0.18 3.93
CA PRO A 113 -15.22 0.20 2.98
C PRO A 113 -15.99 -1.12 3.03
N PHE A 114 -17.32 -1.04 2.88
CA PHE A 114 -18.15 -2.24 2.96
C PHE A 114 -19.32 -2.26 1.97
N VAL A 115 -19.78 -3.47 1.65
CA VAL A 115 -21.03 -3.72 0.93
C VAL A 115 -21.99 -4.43 1.86
N GLU A 116 -23.23 -3.93 1.92
CA GLU A 116 -24.32 -4.55 2.66
C GLU A 116 -25.04 -5.60 1.79
N VAL A 117 -25.30 -6.78 2.34
CA VAL A 117 -25.92 -7.90 1.64
C VAL A 117 -27.13 -8.41 2.43
N HIS A 118 -28.23 -8.64 1.72
CA HIS A 118 -29.43 -9.30 2.24
C HIS A 118 -29.84 -10.45 1.32
N LEU A 119 -29.96 -11.65 1.88
CA LEU A 119 -30.40 -12.84 1.15
C LEU A 119 -31.80 -12.64 0.53
N SER A 120 -32.75 -12.14 1.32
CA SER A 120 -34.12 -11.83 0.89
C SER A 120 -34.25 -10.36 0.49
N ASN A 121 -35.19 -10.04 -0.40
CA ASN A 121 -35.52 -8.67 -0.72
C ASN A 121 -36.22 -8.01 0.49
N ILE A 122 -35.52 -7.14 1.21
CA ILE A 122 -36.05 -6.50 2.42
C ILE A 122 -37.19 -5.52 2.12
N HIS A 123 -37.24 -4.95 0.91
CA HIS A 123 -38.29 -4.03 0.48
C HIS A 123 -39.59 -4.74 0.10
N ALA A 124 -39.54 -6.04 -0.18
CA ALA A 124 -40.73 -6.86 -0.40
C ALA A 124 -41.35 -7.39 0.91
N ARG A 125 -40.77 -7.01 2.06
CA ARG A 125 -41.18 -7.48 3.39
C ARG A 125 -41.88 -6.37 4.18
N GLU A 126 -42.09 -6.61 5.47
CA GLU A 126 -42.75 -5.67 6.37
C GLU A 126 -42.08 -4.29 6.36
N SER A 127 -42.86 -3.22 6.54
CA SER A 127 -42.37 -1.83 6.41
C SER A 127 -41.20 -1.49 7.34
N PHE A 128 -41.15 -2.10 8.53
CA PHE A 128 -40.02 -1.90 9.45
C PHE A 128 -38.69 -2.44 8.92
N ARG A 129 -38.71 -3.25 7.85
CA ARG A 129 -37.51 -3.78 7.19
C ARG A 129 -37.01 -2.92 6.04
N HIS A 130 -37.74 -1.87 5.68
CA HIS A 130 -37.37 -1.03 4.55
C HIS A 130 -36.26 -0.05 4.91
N HIS A 131 -36.09 0.23 6.21
CA HIS A 131 -35.04 1.08 6.72
C HIS A 131 -33.83 0.25 7.16
N SER A 132 -32.64 0.69 6.76
CA SER A 132 -31.35 0.18 7.21
C SER A 132 -30.51 1.32 7.77
N TYR A 133 -29.88 1.11 8.92
CA TYR A 133 -28.90 2.02 9.51
C TYR A 133 -27.53 1.96 8.82
N PHE A 134 -27.34 1.05 7.87
CA PHE A 134 -26.03 0.74 7.27
C PHE A 134 -25.94 1.26 5.83
N SER A 135 -27.07 1.31 5.12
CA SER A 135 -27.12 1.55 3.69
C SER A 135 -26.64 2.96 3.28
N ASP A 136 -26.69 3.93 4.18
CA ASP A 136 -26.16 5.29 3.96
C ASP A 136 -24.63 5.34 4.01
N LEU A 137 -23.99 4.42 4.74
CA LEU A 137 -22.53 4.31 4.85
C LEU A 137 -21.94 3.31 3.86
N ALA A 138 -22.73 2.34 3.38
CA ALA A 138 -22.28 1.30 2.49
C ALA A 138 -21.86 1.84 1.12
N VAL A 139 -20.84 1.24 0.51
CA VAL A 139 -20.46 1.51 -0.88
C VAL A 139 -21.57 1.07 -1.84
N GLY A 140 -22.28 0.02 -1.47
CA GLY A 140 -23.44 -0.48 -2.19
C GLY A 140 -24.24 -1.46 -1.34
N VAL A 141 -25.47 -1.73 -1.77
CA VAL A 141 -26.39 -2.66 -1.11
C VAL A 141 -26.87 -3.69 -2.13
N VAL A 142 -26.79 -4.97 -1.78
CA VAL A 142 -27.33 -6.09 -2.56
C VAL A 142 -28.45 -6.72 -1.76
N SER A 143 -29.67 -6.79 -2.32
CA SER A 143 -30.83 -7.34 -1.62
C SER A 143 -31.65 -8.27 -2.51
N GLY A 144 -31.98 -9.45 -2.00
CA GLY A 144 -32.94 -10.36 -2.64
C GLY A 144 -32.39 -11.32 -3.69
N LEU A 145 -31.06 -11.42 -3.81
CA LEU A 145 -30.41 -12.33 -4.76
C LEU A 145 -29.90 -13.62 -4.11
N GLY A 146 -30.35 -13.92 -2.89
CA GLY A 146 -29.92 -15.11 -2.15
C GLY A 146 -28.40 -15.16 -1.96
N ALA A 147 -27.84 -16.38 -1.94
CA ALA A 147 -26.41 -16.60 -1.78
C ALA A 147 -25.56 -15.90 -2.86
N HIS A 148 -26.07 -15.80 -4.09
CA HIS A 148 -25.37 -15.13 -5.20
C HIS A 148 -25.14 -13.63 -4.92
N GLY A 149 -25.95 -13.01 -4.06
CA GLY A 149 -25.71 -11.64 -3.61
C GLY A 149 -24.37 -11.46 -2.88
N TYR A 150 -23.89 -12.48 -2.16
CA TYR A 150 -22.57 -12.45 -1.54
C TYR A 150 -21.44 -12.54 -2.58
N GLU A 151 -21.60 -13.38 -3.60
CA GLU A 151 -20.62 -13.51 -4.68
C GLU A 151 -20.45 -12.19 -5.42
N LEU A 152 -21.57 -11.54 -5.78
CA LEU A 152 -21.56 -10.22 -6.42
C LEU A 152 -20.88 -9.15 -5.54
N ALA A 153 -21.15 -9.17 -4.23
CA ALA A 153 -20.52 -8.24 -3.28
C ALA A 153 -19.02 -8.48 -3.15
N LEU A 154 -18.58 -9.74 -3.09
CA LEU A 154 -17.16 -10.09 -3.03
C LEU A 154 -16.44 -9.74 -4.33
N GLU A 155 -17.01 -10.06 -5.49
CA GLU A 155 -16.45 -9.65 -6.79
C GLU A 155 -16.30 -8.13 -6.90
N TYR A 156 -17.31 -7.38 -6.45
CA TYR A 156 -17.24 -5.93 -6.39
C TYR A 156 -16.11 -5.47 -5.47
N ALA A 157 -16.02 -6.01 -4.26
CA ALA A 157 -14.96 -5.67 -3.29
C ALA A 157 -13.56 -5.89 -3.91
N LEU A 158 -13.34 -7.04 -4.55
CA LEU A 158 -12.06 -7.37 -5.18
C LEU A 158 -11.72 -6.42 -6.33
N ARG A 159 -12.70 -6.03 -7.15
CA ARG A 159 -12.51 -5.01 -8.21
C ARG A 159 -12.27 -3.63 -7.62
N HIS A 160 -12.97 -3.28 -6.55
CA HIS A 160 -12.82 -2.00 -5.85
C HIS A 160 -11.41 -1.86 -5.30
N LEU A 161 -10.86 -2.92 -4.69
CA LEU A 161 -9.49 -2.94 -4.17
C LEU A 161 -8.44 -2.89 -5.30
N GLN A 162 -8.68 -3.58 -6.42
CA GLN A 162 -7.81 -3.50 -7.61
C GLN A 162 -7.76 -2.08 -8.20
N ASN A 163 -8.87 -1.36 -8.19
CA ASN A 163 -8.93 0.01 -8.70
C ASN A 163 -8.33 1.05 -7.75
N ARG A 164 -8.16 0.71 -6.47
CA ARG A 164 -7.54 1.57 -5.44
C ARG A 164 -6.03 1.37 -5.29
N THR A 165 -5.48 0.28 -5.80
CA THR A 165 -4.03 0.10 -5.84
C THR A 165 -3.49 0.88 -7.01
N PRO A 166 -2.66 1.91 -6.79
CA PRO A 166 -2.16 2.67 -7.90
C PRO A 166 -1.12 1.79 -8.62
N MET A 167 -1.39 1.65 -9.93
CA MET A 167 -0.83 0.70 -10.90
C MET A 167 -0.68 -0.78 -10.45
N ASP A 168 -1.79 -1.51 -10.53
CA ASP A 168 -1.93 -2.97 -10.33
C ASP A 168 -0.82 -3.84 -10.98
N LEU A 169 -0.37 -4.87 -10.25
CA LEU A 169 0.49 -5.95 -10.73
C LEU A 169 -0.01 -6.60 -12.04
N ARG A 170 -1.32 -6.62 -12.32
CA ARG A 170 -1.87 -7.10 -13.60
C ARG A 170 -1.72 -6.09 -14.72
N LYS A 171 -1.87 -4.77 -14.44
CA LYS A 171 -1.52 -3.71 -15.39
C LYS A 171 -0.03 -3.79 -15.67
N LEU A 172 0.81 -3.86 -14.63
CA LEU A 172 2.26 -3.99 -14.77
C LEU A 172 2.64 -5.26 -15.56
N LYS A 173 2.05 -6.42 -15.26
CA LYS A 173 2.29 -7.66 -16.01
C LYS A 173 1.86 -7.53 -17.47
N LYS A 174 0.67 -6.97 -17.75
CA LYS A 174 0.24 -6.69 -19.14
C LYS A 174 1.17 -5.72 -19.85
N LEU A 175 1.71 -4.73 -19.14
CA LEU A 175 2.68 -3.78 -19.70
C LEU A 175 4.02 -4.46 -19.99
N ILE A 176 4.49 -5.34 -19.11
CA ILE A 176 5.68 -6.18 -19.35
C ILE A 176 5.46 -7.10 -20.55
N ASP A 177 4.35 -7.83 -20.59
CA ASP A 177 3.99 -8.73 -21.71
C ASP A 177 3.88 -7.95 -23.03
N LEU A 178 3.31 -6.73 -22.99
CA LEU A 178 3.22 -5.85 -24.14
C LEU A 178 4.61 -5.40 -24.61
N VAL A 179 5.49 -4.95 -23.72
CA VAL A 179 6.87 -4.53 -24.02
C VAL A 179 7.68 -5.69 -24.60
N GLU A 180 7.51 -6.90 -24.07
CA GLU A 180 8.17 -8.09 -24.57
C GLU A 180 7.71 -8.47 -25.98
N ALA A 181 6.40 -8.44 -26.25
CA ALA A 181 5.81 -8.80 -27.54
C ALA A 181 6.01 -7.74 -28.63
N SER A 182 6.07 -6.45 -28.26
CA SER A 182 6.18 -5.32 -29.20
C SER A 182 7.62 -4.90 -29.51
N GLY A 183 8.62 -5.51 -28.86
CA GLY A 183 10.04 -5.21 -29.10
C GLY A 183 10.48 -3.83 -28.61
N ILE A 184 9.68 -3.20 -27.75
CA ILE A 184 9.98 -1.88 -27.18
C ILE A 184 11.14 -2.03 -26.17
N ALA A 185 12.14 -1.15 -26.25
CA ALA A 185 13.30 -1.18 -25.36
C ALA A 185 12.99 -0.58 -23.97
N GLU A 186 12.09 0.39 -23.94
CA GLU A 186 11.70 1.11 -22.73
C GLU A 186 10.27 1.66 -22.87
N LEU A 187 9.47 1.55 -21.81
CA LEU A 187 8.12 2.09 -21.72
C LEU A 187 7.98 2.88 -20.41
N GLU A 188 7.56 4.14 -20.52
CA GLU A 188 7.29 5.01 -19.39
C GLU A 188 5.81 5.40 -19.38
N ILE A 189 5.13 5.19 -18.25
CA ILE A 189 3.71 5.48 -18.07
C ILE A 189 3.54 6.36 -16.85
N THR A 190 2.75 7.41 -17.00
CA THR A 190 2.37 8.32 -15.93
C THR A 190 0.85 8.26 -15.76
N GLU A 191 0.37 7.89 -14.57
CA GLU A 191 -1.06 7.85 -14.23
C GLU A 191 -1.26 8.73 -12.98
N GLY A 192 -1.73 9.96 -13.16
CA GLY A 192 -1.79 10.96 -12.09
C GLY A 192 -0.40 11.47 -11.68
N GLU A 193 -0.04 11.34 -10.40
CA GLU A 193 1.28 11.72 -9.86
C GLU A 193 2.30 10.58 -9.91
N GLU A 194 1.88 9.37 -10.27
CA GLU A 194 2.75 8.20 -10.30
C GLU A 194 3.37 7.94 -11.66
N LYS A 195 4.66 7.62 -11.65
CA LYS A 195 5.49 7.42 -12.85
C LYS A 195 6.17 6.06 -12.80
N VAL A 196 5.94 5.24 -13.82
CA VAL A 196 6.47 3.89 -13.91
C VAL A 196 7.26 3.73 -15.20
N ARG A 197 8.51 3.28 -15.05
CA ARG A 197 9.45 3.05 -16.15
C ARG A 197 9.82 1.57 -16.20
N ILE A 198 9.52 0.92 -17.33
CA ILE A 198 9.85 -0.47 -17.61
C ILE A 198 10.94 -0.45 -18.69
N ALA A 199 12.13 -0.95 -18.37
CA ALA A 199 13.24 -1.04 -19.33
C ALA A 199 13.65 -2.51 -19.53
N LYS A 200 13.84 -2.91 -20.79
CA LYS A 200 14.30 -4.25 -21.12
C LYS A 200 15.80 -4.35 -20.83
N SER A 201 16.19 -5.19 -19.87
CA SER A 201 17.61 -5.45 -19.62
C SER A 201 18.19 -6.24 -20.78
N ILE A 202 18.94 -5.55 -21.64
CA ILE A 202 19.76 -6.20 -22.66
C ILE A 202 21.03 -6.65 -21.93
N ALA A 203 21.13 -7.93 -21.61
CA ALA A 203 22.39 -8.50 -21.16
C ALA A 203 23.42 -8.32 -22.28
N SER A 204 24.38 -7.40 -22.09
CA SER A 204 25.53 -7.28 -22.98
C SER A 204 26.35 -8.57 -22.87
N ALA A 205 26.35 -9.35 -23.95
CA ALA A 205 27.23 -10.50 -24.05
C ALA A 205 28.69 -10.02 -23.90
N PRO A 206 29.55 -10.72 -23.13
CA PRO A 206 30.94 -10.32 -22.99
C PRO A 206 31.62 -10.44 -24.37
N MET A 207 32.06 -9.31 -24.92
CA MET A 207 32.93 -9.29 -26.09
C MET A 207 34.27 -9.93 -25.72
N MET A 208 34.56 -11.10 -26.29
CA MET A 208 35.91 -11.66 -26.25
C MET A 208 36.84 -10.79 -27.10
N MET A 209 37.71 -10.02 -26.45
CA MET A 209 38.82 -9.36 -27.13
C MET A 209 39.91 -10.38 -27.45
N ALA A 210 40.19 -10.55 -28.75
CA ALA A 210 41.32 -11.29 -29.25
C ALA A 210 42.63 -10.55 -28.91
N HIS A 211 43.58 -11.25 -28.27
CA HIS A 211 44.94 -10.78 -28.04
C HIS A 211 45.72 -10.69 -29.37
N ALA A 212 46.24 -9.51 -29.69
CA ALA A 212 47.39 -9.35 -30.57
C ALA A 212 48.64 -9.12 -29.70
N PRO A 213 49.79 -9.77 -29.98
CA PRO A 213 50.97 -9.66 -29.13
C PRO A 213 51.65 -8.30 -29.38
N GLN A 214 51.71 -7.46 -28.35
CA GLN A 214 52.57 -6.28 -28.36
C GLN A 214 53.96 -6.63 -27.79
N MET A 215 54.97 -6.19 -28.51
CA MET A 215 56.38 -6.31 -28.18
C MET A 215 56.72 -5.56 -26.90
N ILE A 216 57.56 -6.21 -26.09
CA ILE A 216 58.08 -5.74 -24.81
C ILE A 216 59.04 -4.56 -25.04
N GLN A 217 58.72 -3.41 -24.46
CA GLN A 217 59.72 -2.40 -24.12
C GLN A 217 59.79 -2.26 -22.59
N THR A 218 60.98 -2.54 -22.06
CA THR A 218 61.34 -2.47 -20.65
C THR A 218 61.59 -1.02 -20.24
N ALA A 219 60.94 -0.56 -19.16
CA ALA A 219 61.35 0.62 -18.40
C ALA A 219 61.15 0.40 -16.88
N ALA A 220 62.04 1.03 -16.12
CA ALA A 220 62.42 0.87 -14.71
C ALA A 220 61.29 0.93 -13.65
N PRO A 221 61.54 0.45 -12.41
CA PRO A 221 60.49 0.29 -11.40
C PRO A 221 60.15 1.64 -10.74
N VAL A 222 58.86 1.95 -10.66
CA VAL A 222 58.33 3.04 -9.85
C VAL A 222 57.54 2.44 -8.69
N ALA A 223 57.83 2.94 -7.49
CA ALA A 223 57.34 2.47 -6.21
C ALA A 223 55.81 2.37 -6.12
N ALA A 224 55.35 1.37 -5.37
CA ALA A 224 53.94 1.15 -5.05
C ALA A 224 53.37 2.32 -4.24
N LEU A 225 52.31 2.94 -4.77
CA LEU A 225 51.44 3.85 -4.03
C LEU A 225 50.22 3.08 -3.49
N PRO A 226 49.70 3.43 -2.29
CA PRO A 226 48.62 2.69 -1.66
C PRO A 226 47.27 2.97 -2.34
N VAL A 227 46.39 1.96 -2.32
CA VAL A 227 44.99 2.07 -2.74
C VAL A 227 44.26 3.03 -1.79
N ALA A 228 43.65 4.07 -2.35
CA ALA A 228 42.85 5.06 -1.62
C ALA A 228 41.58 4.42 -1.02
N ALA A 229 41.31 4.77 0.23
CA ALA A 229 40.06 4.49 0.94
C ALA A 229 38.90 5.32 0.34
N PRO A 230 37.63 4.92 0.58
CA PRO A 230 36.47 5.70 0.15
C PRO A 230 36.50 7.08 0.82
N VAL A 231 36.24 8.12 0.03
CA VAL A 231 36.19 9.51 0.47
C VAL A 231 34.93 9.69 1.30
N GLU A 232 35.09 10.07 2.57
CA GLU A 232 34.04 10.67 3.39
C GLU A 232 33.70 12.02 2.75
N ASP A 233 32.48 12.19 2.23
CA ASP A 233 32.03 13.49 1.74
C ASP A 233 32.01 14.47 2.92
N ALA A 234 32.96 15.40 2.93
CA ALA A 234 33.09 16.42 3.95
C ALA A 234 31.84 17.32 3.93
N VAL A 235 31.04 17.26 4.99
CA VAL A 235 29.93 18.19 5.22
C VAL A 235 30.53 19.61 5.25
N PRO A 236 30.03 20.57 4.45
CA PRO A 236 30.50 21.95 4.46
C PRO A 236 30.49 22.57 5.86
N GLU A 237 31.48 23.40 6.20
CA GLU A 237 31.49 24.12 7.48
C GLU A 237 30.23 24.98 7.64
N GLY A 238 29.52 24.79 8.75
CA GLY A 238 28.29 25.51 9.09
C GLY A 238 27.45 24.75 10.12
N HIS A 239 26.35 25.36 10.55
CA HIS A 239 25.36 24.74 11.43
C HIS A 239 24.55 23.70 10.66
N VAL A 240 24.53 22.46 11.14
CA VAL A 240 23.91 21.33 10.44
C VAL A 240 22.52 21.06 11.01
N VAL A 241 21.49 21.29 10.20
CA VAL A 241 20.11 20.89 10.53
C VAL A 241 19.95 19.42 10.20
N ARG A 242 19.51 18.61 11.18
CA ARG A 242 19.39 17.16 11.08
C ARG A 242 17.94 16.70 11.11
N SER A 243 17.68 15.54 10.53
CA SER A 243 16.36 14.93 10.57
C SER A 243 15.98 14.49 11.99
N PRO A 244 14.83 14.91 12.54
CA PRO A 244 14.34 14.44 13.83
C PRO A 244 13.59 13.09 13.74
N MET A 245 13.43 12.51 12.54
CA MET A 245 12.65 11.29 12.32
C MET A 245 13.11 10.50 11.09
N VAL A 246 12.63 9.26 10.95
CA VAL A 246 12.82 8.47 9.73
C VAL A 246 11.65 8.75 8.78
N GLY A 247 11.92 9.03 7.51
CA GLY A 247 10.86 9.32 6.55
C GLY A 247 11.38 9.63 5.15
N THR A 248 10.54 10.22 4.31
CA THR A 248 10.91 10.67 2.95
C THR A 248 11.05 12.19 2.92
N PHE A 249 12.19 12.69 2.44
CA PHE A 249 12.50 14.12 2.39
C PHE A 249 11.85 14.78 1.16
N TYR A 250 11.13 15.88 1.37
CA TYR A 250 10.53 16.69 0.31
C TYR A 250 10.87 18.17 0.44
N ARG A 251 11.23 18.79 -0.68
CA ARG A 251 11.66 20.19 -0.76
C ARG A 251 10.50 21.19 -0.88
N ALA A 252 9.30 20.73 -1.19
CA ALA A 252 8.13 21.58 -1.47
C ALA A 252 6.87 21.00 -0.80
N PRO A 253 5.84 21.83 -0.50
CA PRO A 253 4.61 21.39 0.15
C PRO A 253 3.74 20.47 -0.71
N ALA A 254 3.89 20.55 -2.04
CA ALA A 254 3.20 19.70 -3.01
C ALA A 254 4.01 19.63 -4.31
N PRO A 255 3.82 18.59 -5.15
CA PRO A 255 4.45 18.50 -6.46
C PRO A 255 4.22 19.76 -7.31
N GLY A 256 5.29 20.32 -7.88
CA GLY A 256 5.23 21.53 -8.71
C GLY A 256 5.11 22.86 -7.96
N SER A 257 5.03 22.85 -6.62
CA SER A 257 5.10 24.06 -5.80
C SER A 257 6.54 24.55 -5.63
N LYS A 258 6.70 25.81 -5.20
CA LYS A 258 8.04 26.35 -4.87
C LYS A 258 8.66 25.57 -3.71
N ASN A 259 9.97 25.38 -3.78
CA ASN A 259 10.72 24.83 -2.67
C ASN A 259 10.64 25.76 -1.45
N PHE A 260 10.63 25.17 -0.25
CA PHE A 260 10.67 25.89 1.02
C PHE A 260 11.97 26.69 1.18
N ALA A 261 13.10 26.06 0.84
CA ALA A 261 14.43 26.64 0.90
C ALA A 261 15.28 26.30 -0.33
N GLU A 262 16.07 27.29 -0.77
CA GLU A 262 17.08 27.16 -1.83
C GLU A 262 18.48 27.51 -1.32
N VAL A 263 19.51 26.92 -1.92
CA VAL A 263 20.90 27.29 -1.62
C VAL A 263 21.12 28.78 -1.94
N GLY A 264 21.69 29.52 -0.98
CA GLY A 264 21.87 30.97 -1.04
C GLY A 264 20.72 31.79 -0.46
N GLN A 265 19.61 31.16 -0.06
CA GLN A 265 18.50 31.84 0.60
C GLN A 265 18.82 32.15 2.06
N ASN A 266 18.42 33.33 2.53
CA ASN A 266 18.48 33.69 3.94
C ASN A 266 17.21 33.18 4.66
N VAL A 267 17.38 32.48 5.78
CA VAL A 267 16.31 31.93 6.61
C VAL A 267 16.45 32.43 8.05
N ASN A 268 15.35 32.52 8.77
CA ASN A 268 15.30 32.77 10.21
C ASN A 268 15.05 31.47 10.97
N ALA A 269 15.39 31.43 12.26
CA ALA A 269 14.95 30.33 13.11
C ALA A 269 13.41 30.28 13.14
N GLY A 270 12.84 29.10 12.94
CA GLY A 270 11.40 28.84 12.79
C GLY A 270 10.90 28.81 11.34
N ASP A 271 11.71 29.19 10.35
CA ASP A 271 11.29 29.08 8.95
C ASP A 271 11.29 27.62 8.50
N THR A 272 10.22 27.17 7.84
CA THR A 272 10.12 25.81 7.27
C THR A 272 11.15 25.61 6.16
N LEU A 273 11.96 24.56 6.26
CA LEU A 273 13.02 24.20 5.31
C LEU A 273 12.65 23.05 4.38
N CYS A 274 11.89 22.07 4.89
CA CYS A 274 11.46 20.89 4.15
C CYS A 274 10.29 20.19 4.86
N ILE A 275 9.76 19.15 4.22
CA ILE A 275 8.85 18.19 4.85
C ILE A 275 9.52 16.83 4.92
N ILE A 276 9.32 16.12 6.02
CA ILE A 276 9.58 14.69 6.12
C ILE A 276 8.26 13.95 6.26
N GLU A 277 7.97 13.10 5.28
CA GLU A 277 6.81 12.21 5.33
C GLU A 277 7.16 10.94 6.10
N ALA A 278 6.49 10.71 7.22
CA ALA A 278 6.60 9.50 8.00
C ALA A 278 5.19 8.98 8.31
N MET A 279 4.91 7.72 7.98
CA MET A 279 3.60 7.09 8.27
C MET A 279 2.40 7.91 7.76
N LYS A 280 2.49 8.48 6.55
CA LYS A 280 1.47 9.36 5.93
C LYS A 280 1.24 10.71 6.63
N LEU A 281 2.08 11.09 7.59
CA LEU A 281 2.10 12.42 8.18
C LEU A 281 3.22 13.24 7.54
N LEU A 282 2.87 14.43 7.06
CA LEU A 282 3.80 15.41 6.50
C LEU A 282 4.28 16.31 7.66
N ASN A 283 5.50 16.06 8.15
CA ASN A 283 6.06 16.83 9.25
C ASN A 283 6.98 17.92 8.69
N GLU A 284 6.64 19.18 8.93
CA GLU A 284 7.47 20.33 8.57
C GLU A 284 8.72 20.37 9.46
N ILE A 285 9.88 20.56 8.84
CA ILE A 285 11.16 20.72 9.53
C ILE A 285 11.55 22.18 9.44
N GLU A 286 11.61 22.84 10.59
CA GLU A 286 11.97 24.24 10.73
C GLU A 286 13.48 24.42 10.94
N ALA A 287 13.99 25.58 10.55
CA ALA A 287 15.35 25.99 10.88
C ALA A 287 15.46 26.26 12.38
N ASP A 288 16.43 25.65 13.06
CA ASP A 288 16.74 25.91 14.47
C ASP A 288 17.67 27.12 14.65
N GLN A 289 18.29 27.60 13.57
CA GLN A 289 19.11 28.81 13.53
C GLN A 289 18.88 29.59 12.24
N GLY A 290 18.92 30.92 12.32
CA GLY A 290 18.90 31.80 11.14
C GLY A 290 20.28 31.94 10.48
N GLY A 291 20.30 32.13 9.17
CA GLY A 291 21.52 32.28 8.37
C GLY A 291 21.25 32.05 6.89
N VAL A 292 22.30 31.79 6.11
CA VAL A 292 22.20 31.50 4.67
C VAL A 292 22.34 30.00 4.44
N ILE A 293 21.41 29.41 3.68
CA ILE A 293 21.48 27.99 3.29
C ILE A 293 22.70 27.78 2.39
N LYS A 294 23.70 27.06 2.87
CA LYS A 294 24.93 26.75 2.13
C LYS A 294 24.83 25.47 1.34
N ALA A 295 24.17 24.46 1.89
CA ALA A 295 24.01 23.18 1.23
C ALA A 295 22.69 22.52 1.65
N ILE A 296 22.15 21.75 0.72
CA ILE A 296 21.06 20.81 0.93
C ILE A 296 21.67 19.44 0.65
N LEU A 297 21.71 18.58 1.66
CA LEU A 297 22.51 17.36 1.66
C LEU A 297 21.72 16.12 1.20
N VAL A 298 20.41 16.27 1.03
CA VAL A 298 19.49 15.20 0.65
C VAL A 298 18.71 15.59 -0.61
N GLU A 299 18.56 14.66 -1.53
CA GLU A 299 17.76 14.88 -2.75
C GLU A 299 16.26 14.74 -2.48
N ASN A 300 15.44 15.48 -3.23
CA ASN A 300 13.99 15.41 -3.11
C ASN A 300 13.47 13.99 -3.41
N GLY A 301 12.69 13.42 -2.50
CA GLY A 301 12.15 12.06 -2.56
C GLY A 301 13.08 10.98 -2.01
N GLN A 302 14.25 11.33 -1.46
CA GLN A 302 15.11 10.34 -0.82
C GLN A 302 14.65 9.98 0.60
N PRO A 303 14.77 8.70 1.00
CA PRO A 303 14.55 8.31 2.38
C PRO A 303 15.67 8.87 3.27
N VAL A 304 15.30 9.33 4.46
CA VAL A 304 16.20 9.85 5.48
C VAL A 304 16.05 9.11 6.80
N GLU A 305 17.15 8.93 7.53
CA GLU A 305 17.19 8.33 8.86
C GLU A 305 17.20 9.38 9.98
N TYR A 306 16.94 8.95 11.22
CA TYR A 306 17.03 9.82 12.40
C TYR A 306 18.47 10.35 12.57
N GLY A 307 18.60 11.67 12.69
CA GLY A 307 19.87 12.35 12.87
C GLY A 307 20.66 12.59 11.57
N GLU A 308 20.12 12.18 10.42
CA GLU A 308 20.75 12.40 9.12
C GLU A 308 20.85 13.91 8.79
N PRO A 309 22.03 14.42 8.38
CA PRO A 309 22.19 15.81 7.94
C PRO A 309 21.29 16.17 6.76
N LEU A 310 20.52 17.25 6.87
CA LEU A 310 19.61 17.72 5.81
C LEU A 310 20.09 19.02 5.17
N PHE A 311 20.47 19.99 5.98
CA PHE A 311 20.89 21.33 5.53
C PHE A 311 22.14 21.79 6.27
N VAL A 312 22.90 22.67 5.64
CA VAL A 312 23.96 23.46 6.27
C VAL A 312 23.59 24.94 6.20
N ILE A 313 23.54 25.61 7.35
CA ILE A 313 23.28 27.04 7.51
C ILE A 313 24.57 27.73 7.97
N ALA A 314 24.93 28.85 7.35
CA ALA A 314 26.11 29.65 7.72
C ALA A 314 25.78 31.12 7.99
#